data_AF-A0A535UID9-F1
#
_entry.id   AF-A0A535UID9-F1
#
_cell.length_a   1.000
_cell.length_b   1.000
_cell.length_c   1.000
_cell.angle_alpha   90.00
_cell.angle_beta   90.00
_cell.angle_gamma   90.00
#
_symmetry.space_group_name_H-M   'P 1'
#
loop_
_entity.id
_entity.type
_entity.pdbx_description
1 polymer ?
#
loop_
_entity_poly.entity_id
_entity_poly.type
_entity_poly.pdbx_seq_one_letter_code
_entity_poly.pdbx_strand_id
1 'polypeptide(L)'
;EPGEELSGSRQRLVCSRCLAALGFPRMVCAGCGETDASRLPIYEAGDWIPHVRVEGCEGCRRFLISVDLRKHPDAVPPVDELAAMPLALHAESLGLRKTMPNLMGL
;
A
#
# COMPACT_ATOMS: atom_id res chain seq x y z
N GLU A 1 -18.88 -19.91 -14.74
CA GLU A 1 -18.82 -19.92 -13.27
C GLU A 1 -18.10 -18.67 -12.73
N PRO A 2 -18.78 -17.53 -12.48
CA PRO A 2 -18.16 -16.44 -11.73
C PRO A 2 -18.12 -16.81 -10.26
N GLY A 3 -16.90 -17.00 -9.74
CA GLY A 3 -16.61 -17.46 -8.39
C GLY A 3 -17.05 -16.50 -7.30
N GLU A 4 -17.77 -17.08 -6.35
CA GLU A 4 -17.92 -16.73 -4.93
C GLU A 4 -17.30 -15.40 -4.47
N GLU A 5 -18.19 -14.42 -4.25
CA GLU A 5 -17.85 -13.14 -3.64
C GLU A 5 -17.59 -13.30 -2.14
N LEU A 6 -16.32 -13.48 -1.79
CA LEU A 6 -15.86 -13.41 -0.41
C LEU A 6 -15.95 -11.96 0.07
N SER A 7 -16.97 -11.68 0.87
CA SER A 7 -17.30 -10.38 1.49
C SER A 7 -16.33 -10.01 2.62
N GLY A 8 -15.03 -9.92 2.29
CA GLY A 8 -14.00 -9.28 3.11
C GLY A 8 -13.66 -7.92 2.51
N SER A 9 -13.29 -6.94 3.33
CA SER A 9 -12.88 -5.61 2.84
C SER A 9 -11.78 -5.79 1.77
N ARG A 10 -12.12 -5.44 0.52
CA ARG A 10 -11.32 -5.77 -0.67
C ARG A 10 -10.10 -4.86 -0.73
N GLN A 11 -8.95 -5.33 -0.23
CA GLN A 11 -7.67 -4.74 -0.59
C GLN A 11 -7.44 -4.96 -2.09
N ARG A 12 -7.04 -3.89 -2.77
CA ARG A 12 -6.78 -3.92 -4.20
C ARG A 12 -5.41 -3.30 -4.44
N LEU A 13 -4.63 -3.93 -5.30
CA LEU A 13 -3.43 -3.31 -5.86
C LEU A 13 -3.84 -2.48 -7.07
N VAL A 14 -3.26 -1.29 -7.21
CA VAL A 14 -3.46 -0.42 -8.37
C VAL A 14 -2.14 -0.34 -9.12
N CYS A 15 -2.16 -0.69 -10.41
CA CYS A 15 -0.98 -0.59 -11.26
C CYS A 15 -0.61 0.88 -11.49
N SER A 16 0.61 1.28 -11.15
CA SER A 16 1.07 2.68 -11.35
C SER A 16 1.15 3.10 -12.82
N ARG A 17 1.18 2.15 -13.76
CA ARG A 17 1.30 2.41 -15.20
C ARG A 17 -0.04 2.54 -15.92
N CYS A 18 -0.97 1.62 -15.67
CA CYS A 18 -2.25 1.55 -16.40
C CYS A 18 -3.48 1.70 -15.51
N LEU A 19 -3.29 1.89 -14.20
CA LEU A 19 -4.34 2.08 -13.19
C LEU A 19 -5.33 0.90 -13.06
N ALA A 20 -5.05 -0.23 -13.70
CA ALA A 20 -5.81 -1.45 -13.49
C ALA A 20 -5.75 -1.86 -12.01
N ALA A 21 -6.91 -2.23 -11.46
CA ALA A 21 -7.04 -2.68 -10.07
C ALA A 21 -7.26 -4.20 -10.02
N LEU A 22 -6.52 -4.87 -9.14
CA LEU A 22 -6.62 -6.31 -8.92
C LEU A 22 -6.91 -6.59 -7.44
N GLY A 23 -7.82 -7.51 -7.16
CA GLY A 23 -8.05 -8.00 -5.79
C GLY A 23 -6.79 -8.66 -5.24
N PHE A 24 -6.42 -8.32 -4.02
CA PHE A 24 -5.21 -8.84 -3.38
C PHE A 24 -5.48 -9.15 -1.90
N PRO A 25 -4.98 -10.28 -1.37
CA PRO A 25 -5.19 -10.63 0.03
C PRO A 25 -4.54 -9.58 0.95
N ARG A 26 -5.19 -9.35 2.10
CA ARG A 26 -4.61 -8.52 3.16
C ARG A 26 -3.52 -9.25 3.90
N MET A 27 -2.63 -8.51 4.55
CA MET A 27 -1.55 -9.06 5.38
C MET A 27 -0.64 -10.02 4.60
N VAL A 28 -0.46 -9.76 3.31
CA VAL A 28 0.47 -10.49 2.44
C VAL A 28 1.37 -9.48 1.75
N CYS A 29 2.67 -9.71 1.74
CA CYS A 29 3.60 -8.87 1.00
C CYS A 29 3.40 -9.07 -0.51
N ALA A 30 3.08 -8.01 -1.26
CA ALA A 30 2.97 -8.05 -2.72
C ALA A 30 4.29 -8.32 -3.44
N GLY A 31 5.43 -8.14 -2.76
CA GLY A 31 6.76 -8.32 -3.34
C GLY A 31 7.33 -9.74 -3.22
N CYS A 32 7.07 -10.44 -2.11
CA CYS A 32 7.63 -11.78 -1.86
C CYS A 32 6.65 -12.79 -1.24
N GLY A 33 5.41 -12.39 -0.97
CA GLY A 33 4.39 -13.28 -0.40
C GLY A 33 4.51 -13.54 1.11
N GLU A 34 5.33 -12.78 1.84
CA GLU A 34 5.41 -12.86 3.31
C GLU A 34 4.02 -12.71 3.94
N THR A 35 3.67 -13.58 4.89
CA THR A 35 2.36 -13.62 5.56
C THR A 35 2.45 -13.47 7.07
N ASP A 36 3.67 -13.51 7.64
CA ASP A 36 3.88 -13.25 9.06
C ASP A 36 3.68 -11.76 9.36
N ALA A 37 2.57 -11.42 10.02
CA ALA A 37 2.21 -10.06 10.37
C ALA A 37 3.27 -9.34 11.21
N SER A 38 4.08 -10.07 12.01
CA SER A 38 5.16 -9.47 12.79
C SER A 38 6.29 -8.92 11.92
N ARG A 39 6.40 -9.41 10.67
CA ARG A 39 7.41 -9.04 9.67
C ARG A 39 6.86 -8.06 8.61
N LEU A 40 5.63 -7.57 8.83
CA LEU A 40 4.93 -6.64 7.95
C LEU A 40 4.62 -5.32 8.69
N PRO A 41 5.63 -4.49 9.00
CA PRO A 41 5.44 -3.26 9.75
C PRO A 41 4.55 -2.27 8.98
N ILE A 42 3.72 -1.54 9.72
CA ILE A 42 2.85 -0.50 9.19
C ILE A 42 3.30 0.85 9.77
N TYR A 43 3.47 1.84 8.90
CA TYR A 43 3.77 3.21 9.29
C TYR A 43 2.59 4.10 8.90
N GLU A 44 2.10 4.91 9.84
CA GLU A 44 0.98 5.82 9.64
C GLU A 44 1.44 7.26 9.91
N ALA A 45 0.83 8.23 9.22
CA ALA A 45 1.19 9.64 9.33
C ALA A 45 0.48 10.39 10.48
N GLY A 46 -0.10 9.65 11.43
CA GLY A 46 -0.94 10.23 12.50
C GLY A 46 -2.11 11.03 11.93
N ASP A 47 -2.28 12.27 12.42
CA ASP A 47 -3.44 13.12 12.09
C ASP A 47 -3.34 13.85 10.74
N TRP A 48 -2.17 13.90 10.09
CA TRP A 48 -1.99 14.68 8.86
C TRP A 48 -2.65 14.05 7.64
N ILE A 49 -2.48 12.74 7.44
CA ILE A 49 -3.08 11.98 6.33
C ILE A 49 -3.56 10.60 6.82
N PRO A 50 -4.61 10.56 7.67
CA PRO A 50 -4.98 9.37 8.44
C PRO A 50 -5.52 8.20 7.61
N HIS A 51 -5.88 8.45 6.34
CA HIS A 51 -6.31 7.45 5.38
C HIS A 51 -5.16 6.82 4.60
N VAL A 52 -3.91 7.28 4.76
CA VAL A 52 -2.75 6.72 4.07
C VAL A 52 -1.77 6.08 5.05
N ARG A 53 -1.25 4.92 4.67
CA ARG A 53 -0.24 4.19 5.44
C ARG A 53 0.80 3.55 4.52
N VAL A 54 2.00 3.33 5.03
CA VAL A 54 3.01 2.50 4.37
C VAL A 54 2.96 1.10 4.96
N GLU A 55 2.81 0.09 4.10
CA GLU A 55 2.89 -1.34 4.45
C GLU A 55 4.26 -1.87 4.02
N GLY A 56 5.16 -2.06 4.98
CA GLY A 56 6.50 -2.59 4.76
C GLY A 56 6.57 -4.11 4.84
N CYS A 57 7.70 -4.66 4.41
CA CYS A 57 8.04 -6.07 4.58
C CYS A 57 9.51 -6.19 4.96
N GLU A 58 9.79 -6.81 6.11
CA GLU A 58 11.15 -7.04 6.57
C GLU A 58 11.87 -8.12 5.74
N GLY A 59 11.12 -9.09 5.21
CA GLY A 59 11.68 -10.20 4.42
C GLY A 59 12.29 -9.78 3.08
N CYS A 60 11.60 -8.93 2.31
CA CYS A 60 12.12 -8.45 1.02
C CYS A 60 12.54 -6.97 1.03
N ARG A 61 12.41 -6.29 2.17
CA ARG A 61 12.75 -4.87 2.36
C ARG A 61 12.02 -3.95 1.38
N ARG A 62 10.81 -4.34 0.96
CA ARG A 62 9.94 -3.54 0.08
C ARG A 62 8.73 -3.01 0.83
N PHE A 63 8.16 -1.92 0.32
CA PHE A 63 6.91 -1.39 0.85
C PHE A 63 5.91 -1.01 -0.25
N LEU A 64 4.65 -0.87 0.16
CA LEU A 64 3.56 -0.29 -0.62
C LEU A 64 2.93 0.87 0.16
N ILE A 65 2.32 1.81 -0.56
CA ILE A 65 1.46 2.83 0.02
C ILE A 65 0.02 2.35 -0.14
N SER A 66 -0.71 2.30 0.96
CA SER A 66 -2.10 1.86 1.02
C SER A 66 -2.99 3.04 1.39
N VAL A 67 -4.10 3.16 0.67
CA VAL A 67 -5.11 4.21 0.85
C VAL A 67 -6.41 3.57 1.33
N ASP A 68 -6.86 3.93 2.53
CA ASP A 68 -8.10 3.45 3.13
C ASP A 68 -9.28 4.34 2.73
N LEU A 69 -9.96 3.94 1.64
CA LEU A 69 -11.14 4.63 1.13
C LEU A 69 -12.31 4.67 2.13
N ARG A 70 -12.29 3.87 3.20
CA ARG A 70 -13.34 3.94 4.24
C ARG A 70 -13.16 5.18 5.13
N LYS A 71 -11.92 5.63 5.31
CA LYS A 71 -11.58 6.84 6.08
C LYS A 71 -11.72 8.10 5.22
N HIS A 72 -11.48 7.99 3.92
CA HIS A 72 -11.63 9.09 2.96
C HIS A 72 -12.20 8.58 1.62
N PRO A 73 -13.53 8.53 1.45
CA PRO A 73 -14.19 7.95 0.28
C PRO A 73 -13.81 8.59 -1.06
N ASP A 74 -13.51 9.88 -1.05
CA ASP A 74 -13.15 10.65 -2.25
C ASP A 74 -11.64 10.63 -2.54
N ALA A 75 -10.87 9.79 -1.82
CA ALA A 75 -9.43 9.67 -2.06
C ALA A 75 -9.14 9.08 -3.44
N VAL A 76 -8.11 9.61 -4.09
CA VAL A 76 -7.61 9.20 -5.40
C VAL A 76 -6.24 8.59 -5.19
N PRO A 77 -6.09 7.24 -5.16
CA PRO A 77 -4.86 6.62 -4.68
C PRO A 77 -3.55 7.12 -5.31
N PRO A 78 -3.46 7.35 -6.64
CA PRO A 78 -2.26 7.93 -7.24
C PRO A 78 -1.91 9.35 -6.76
N VAL A 79 -2.91 10.15 -6.36
CA VAL A 79 -2.73 11.51 -5.84
C VAL A 79 -2.38 11.48 -4.36
N ASP A 80 -3.10 10.69 -3.56
CA ASP A 80 -2.84 10.54 -2.13
C ASP A 80 -1.46 9.93 -1.84
N GLU A 81 -0.99 9.05 -2.73
CA GLU A 81 0.37 8.53 -2.68
C GLU A 81 1.43 9.64 -2.79
N LEU A 82 1.23 10.61 -3.68
CA LEU A 82 2.13 11.76 -3.82
C LEU A 82 2.08 12.66 -2.58
N ALA A 83 0.89 12.84 -2.00
CA ALA A 83 0.74 13.57 -0.74
C ALA A 83 1.46 12.87 0.42
N ALA A 84 1.58 11.54 0.40
CA ALA A 84 2.26 10.75 1.41
C ALA A 84 3.79 10.67 1.28
N MET A 85 4.41 11.55 0.48
CA MET A 85 5.88 11.56 0.27
C MET A 85 6.71 11.53 1.57
N PRO A 86 6.41 12.31 2.64
CA PRO A 86 7.18 12.24 3.88
C PRO A 86 7.13 10.85 4.55
N LEU A 87 6.01 10.15 4.45
CA LEU A 87 5.86 8.80 4.99
C LEU A 87 6.67 7.78 4.17
N ALA A 88 6.72 7.95 2.84
CA ALA A 88 7.59 7.16 1.97
C ALA A 88 9.08 7.39 2.29
N LEU A 89 9.50 8.65 2.43
CA LEU A 89 10.88 9.01 2.80
C LEU A 89 11.26 8.45 4.18
N HIS A 90 10.33 8.43 5.13
CA HIS A 90 10.56 7.78 6.41
C HIS A 90 10.81 6.28 6.25
N ALA A 91 9.98 5.56 5.50
CA ALA A 91 10.19 4.14 5.23
C ALA A 91 11.53 3.87 4.50
N GLU A 92 11.90 4.73 3.56
CA GLU A 92 13.20 4.67 2.89
C GLU A 92 14.38 4.90 3.85
N SER A 93 14.24 5.81 4.82
CA SER A 93 15.27 6.03 5.85
C SER A 93 15.50 4.79 6.73
N LEU A 94 14.49 3.93 6.88
CA LEU A 94 14.59 2.63 7.53
C LEU A 94 15.19 1.54 6.61
N GLY A 95 15.55 1.92 5.39
CA GLY A 95 16.16 1.11 4.34
C GLY A 95 15.18 0.17 3.62
N LEU A 96 13.89 0.50 3.64
CA LEU A 96 12.91 -0.11 2.75
C LEU A 96 12.95 0.55 1.38
N ARG A 97 12.45 -0.14 0.35
CA ARG A 97 12.33 0.40 -1.01
C ARG A 97 10.92 0.25 -1.53
N LYS A 98 10.41 1.24 -2.25
CA LYS A 98 9.08 1.14 -2.83
C LYS A 98 9.00 -0.01 -3.83
N THR A 99 7.93 -0.80 -3.77
CA THR A 99 7.78 -2.01 -4.61
C THR A 99 7.76 -1.67 -6.09
N MET A 100 7.05 -0.61 -6.45
CA MET A 100 7.01 -0.05 -7.80
C MET A 100 6.98 1.48 -7.69
N PRO A 101 7.80 2.20 -8.47
CA PRO A 101 7.67 3.64 -8.55
C PRO A 101 6.34 4.02 -9.21
N ASN A 102 5.85 5.19 -8.85
CA ASN A 102 4.71 5.80 -9.49
C ASN A 102 5.12 6.57 -10.74
N LEU A 103 4.16 7.23 -11.40
CA LEU A 103 4.40 7.96 -12.65
C LEU A 103 5.42 9.11 -12.50
N MET A 104 5.63 9.61 -11.27
CA MET A 104 6.62 10.64 -10.97
C MET A 104 8.01 10.08 -10.67
N GLY A 105 8.20 8.75 -10.77
CA GLY A 105 9.48 8.09 -10.48
C GLY A 105 9.78 7.92 -8.99
N LEU A 106 8.78 8.19 -8.14
CA LEU A 106 8.84 8.03 -6.68
C LEU A 106 8.36 6.65 -6.26
#